data_AF-A0A1Q2D5X7-F1
#
_entry.id   AF-A0A1Q2D5X7-F1
#
_cell.length_a   1.000
_cell.length_b   1.000
_cell.length_c   1.000
_cell.angle_alpha   90.00
_cell.angle_beta   90.00
_cell.angle_gamma   90.00
#
_symmetry.space_group_name_H-M   'P 1'
#
loop_
_entity.id
_entity.type
_entity.pdbx_description
1 polymer ?
#
loop_
_entity_poly.entity_id
_entity_poly.type
_entity_poly.pdbx_seq_one_letter_code
_entity_poly.pdbx_strand_id
1 'polypeptide(L)'
;MNDVDKKVAKFFEKSDNASLLEFILSQKVILVEGATEYIYIPNFYQTVCGKGIDESGVHIISMSGITYKNYIEIAKKIQKPLLVITDNDGDADRITTIEALNNCLKADGYNILIKCDGSIQNSTFERVLFNENIEILTDYKKNSNVSTIYKKEELGSKALAYMLKNKADSAIEITTNSEFIDNLKVPIYIREGLEWLNQVK
;
A
#
# COMPACT_ATOMS: atom_id res chain seq x y z
N MET A 1 28.61 2.09 -2.04
CA MET A 1 27.63 2.08 -0.92
C MET A 1 28.29 2.32 0.45
N ASN A 2 29.36 3.10 0.55
CA ASN A 2 30.10 3.28 1.81
C ASN A 2 29.47 4.31 2.78
N ASP A 3 28.26 4.79 2.48
CA ASP A 3 27.63 5.94 3.14
C ASP A 3 26.18 5.64 3.58
N VAL A 4 25.84 4.36 3.74
CA VAL A 4 24.58 3.90 4.34
C VAL A 4 24.84 3.63 5.82
N ASP A 5 23.92 4.06 6.70
CA ASP A 5 24.02 3.80 8.14
C ASP A 5 24.25 2.30 8.40
N LYS A 6 25.19 1.97 9.29
CA LYS A 6 25.56 0.58 9.61
C LYS A 6 24.37 -0.28 10.03
N LYS A 7 23.31 0.31 10.64
CA LYS A 7 22.07 -0.39 10.99
C LYS A 7 21.24 -0.73 9.76
N VAL A 8 21.14 0.18 8.79
CA VAL A 8 20.43 -0.05 7.53
C VAL A 8 21.20 -1.04 6.66
N ALA A 9 22.52 -0.92 6.58
CA ALA A 9 23.37 -1.89 5.89
C ALA A 9 23.22 -3.29 6.49
N LYS A 10 23.34 -3.42 7.83
CA LYS A 10 23.13 -4.70 8.52
C LYS A 10 21.72 -5.26 8.38
N PHE A 11 20.71 -4.41 8.22
CA PHE A 11 19.35 -4.85 7.98
C PHE A 11 19.28 -5.61 6.65
N PHE A 12 19.83 -5.03 5.58
CA PHE A 12 19.84 -5.69 4.27
C PHE A 12 20.84 -6.85 4.20
N GLU A 13 22.00 -6.80 4.87
CA GLU A 13 22.92 -7.95 4.92
C GLU A 13 22.30 -9.23 5.51
N LYS A 14 21.23 -9.10 6.32
CA LYS A 14 20.54 -10.23 6.97
C LYS A 14 19.35 -10.80 6.19
N SER A 15 18.91 -10.15 5.12
CA SER A 15 17.80 -10.62 4.29
C SER A 15 18.31 -11.28 3.01
N ASP A 16 17.64 -12.36 2.57
CA ASP A 16 17.81 -12.93 1.23
C ASP A 16 17.42 -11.86 0.19
N ASN A 17 18.41 -11.11 -0.29
CA ASN A 17 18.29 -9.74 -0.81
C ASN A 17 17.68 -9.58 -2.21
N ALA A 18 16.75 -10.45 -2.61
CA ALA A 18 16.02 -10.30 -3.86
C ALA A 18 15.29 -8.95 -3.90
N SER A 19 14.54 -8.60 -2.84
CA SER A 19 13.76 -7.36 -2.80
C SER A 19 14.61 -6.08 -2.77
N LEU A 20 15.80 -6.10 -2.17
CA LEU A 20 16.72 -4.94 -2.24
C LEU A 20 17.29 -4.78 -3.65
N LEU A 21 17.68 -5.89 -4.28
CA LEU A 21 18.21 -5.85 -5.64
C LEU A 21 17.14 -5.33 -6.62
N GLU A 22 15.92 -5.85 -6.52
CA GLU A 22 14.74 -5.37 -7.26
C GLU A 22 14.47 -3.88 -7.01
N PHE A 23 14.57 -3.43 -5.76
CA PHE A 23 14.43 -2.02 -5.40
C PHE A 23 15.48 -1.14 -6.11
N ILE A 24 16.73 -1.56 -6.13
CA ILE A 24 17.82 -0.81 -6.74
C ILE A 24 17.65 -0.77 -8.27
N LEU A 25 17.27 -1.89 -8.90
CA LEU A 25 17.22 -2.05 -10.36
C LEU A 25 15.97 -1.46 -11.02
N SER A 26 14.83 -1.40 -10.32
CA SER A 26 13.57 -0.85 -10.85
C SER A 26 13.68 0.64 -11.15
N GLN A 27 12.89 1.18 -12.09
CA GLN A 27 12.94 2.63 -12.36
C GLN A 27 12.20 3.40 -11.27
N LYS A 28 11.02 2.91 -10.87
CA LYS A 28 10.18 3.44 -9.81
C LYS A 28 9.72 2.32 -8.90
N VAL A 29 9.46 2.62 -7.64
CA VAL A 29 9.00 1.62 -6.66
C VAL A 29 7.70 2.06 -5.99
N ILE A 30 6.78 1.10 -5.83
CA ILE A 30 5.68 1.18 -4.86
C ILE A 30 5.99 0.20 -3.73
N LEU A 31 6.19 0.72 -2.52
CA LEU A 31 6.23 -0.10 -1.32
C LEU A 31 4.83 -0.19 -0.73
N VAL A 32 4.39 -1.42 -0.46
CA VAL A 32 3.11 -1.70 0.17
C VAL A 32 3.30 -2.46 1.46
N GLU A 33 2.36 -2.32 2.39
CA GLU A 33 2.45 -2.93 3.73
C GLU A 33 2.38 -4.45 3.71
N GLY A 34 1.44 -5.01 2.92
CA GLY A 34 1.21 -6.45 2.89
C GLY A 34 0.87 -7.01 1.51
N ALA A 35 0.50 -8.30 1.52
CA ALA A 35 0.14 -9.04 0.33
C ALA A 35 -1.18 -8.55 -0.29
N THR A 36 -2.11 -8.02 0.50
CA THR A 36 -3.41 -7.52 0.04
C THR A 36 -3.20 -6.41 -0.98
N GLU A 37 -2.49 -5.35 -0.60
CA GLU A 37 -2.18 -4.21 -1.46
C GLU A 37 -1.37 -4.65 -2.68
N TYR A 38 -0.40 -5.57 -2.48
CA TYR A 38 0.40 -6.13 -3.59
C TYR A 38 -0.48 -6.71 -4.70
N ILE A 39 -1.59 -7.37 -4.33
CA ILE A 39 -2.55 -7.97 -5.27
C ILE A 39 -3.42 -6.90 -5.96
N TYR A 40 -3.84 -5.85 -5.26
CA TYR A 40 -4.73 -4.82 -5.83
C TYR A 40 -4.01 -3.78 -6.69
N ILE A 41 -2.78 -3.40 -6.33
CA ILE A 41 -2.09 -2.26 -6.93
C ILE A 41 -1.92 -2.37 -8.45
N PRO A 42 -1.64 -3.54 -9.08
CA PRO A 42 -1.61 -3.66 -10.53
C PRO A 42 -2.91 -3.19 -11.22
N ASN A 43 -4.06 -3.66 -10.74
CA ASN A 43 -5.36 -3.28 -11.28
C ASN A 43 -5.68 -1.80 -11.02
N PHE A 44 -5.37 -1.30 -9.82
CA PHE A 44 -5.56 0.11 -9.48
C PHE A 44 -4.68 1.03 -10.32
N TYR A 45 -3.44 0.65 -10.57
CA TYR A 45 -2.53 1.40 -11.42
C TYR A 45 -3.02 1.45 -12.86
N GLN A 46 -3.45 0.32 -13.42
CA GLN A 46 -4.05 0.30 -14.77
C GLN A 46 -5.27 1.22 -14.84
N THR A 47 -6.14 1.16 -13.82
CA THR A 47 -7.37 1.98 -13.73
C THR A 47 -7.07 3.48 -13.63
N VAL A 48 -6.05 3.86 -12.86
CA VAL A 48 -5.71 5.27 -12.60
C VAL A 48 -4.83 5.87 -13.70
N CYS A 49 -3.85 5.11 -14.19
CA CYS A 49 -2.81 5.59 -15.09
C CYS A 49 -3.06 5.22 -16.57
N GLY A 50 -3.99 4.31 -16.84
CA GLY A 50 -4.35 3.85 -18.19
C GLY A 50 -3.31 2.94 -18.86
N LYS A 51 -2.29 2.49 -18.13
CA LYS A 51 -1.18 1.64 -18.61
C LYS A 51 -0.68 0.71 -17.52
N GLY A 52 0.01 -0.36 -17.92
CA GLY A 52 0.49 -1.36 -16.99
C GLY A 52 1.60 -0.85 -16.07
N ILE A 53 1.75 -1.48 -14.90
CA ILE A 53 2.87 -1.23 -13.97
C ILE A 53 4.21 -1.54 -14.64
N ASP A 54 4.29 -2.70 -15.30
CA ASP A 54 5.50 -3.16 -15.99
C ASP A 54 5.88 -2.21 -17.14
N GLU A 55 4.89 -1.80 -17.94
CA GLU A 55 5.05 -0.82 -19.02
C GLU A 55 5.54 0.55 -18.51
N SER A 56 5.27 0.85 -17.24
CA SER A 56 5.66 2.09 -16.58
C SER A 56 6.99 2.00 -15.83
N GLY A 57 7.67 0.84 -15.87
CA GLY A 57 8.92 0.60 -15.15
C GLY A 57 8.76 0.67 -13.62
N VAL A 58 7.53 0.47 -13.13
CA VAL A 58 7.20 0.49 -11.71
C VAL A 58 7.34 -0.93 -11.17
N HIS A 59 8.01 -1.09 -10.03
CA HIS A 59 8.08 -2.38 -9.32
C HIS A 59 7.37 -2.27 -7.98
N ILE A 60 6.61 -3.30 -7.60
CA ILE A 60 5.92 -3.35 -6.30
C ILE A 60 6.72 -4.24 -5.35
N ILE A 61 6.95 -3.77 -4.13
CA ILE A 61 7.58 -4.55 -3.08
C ILE A 61 6.67 -4.56 -1.84
N SER A 62 6.30 -5.74 -1.37
CA SER A 62 5.58 -5.92 -0.11
C SER A 62 6.55 -5.97 1.06
N MET A 63 6.31 -5.14 2.07
CA MET A 63 7.24 -4.93 3.17
C MET A 63 7.31 -6.10 4.15
N SER A 64 6.31 -6.99 4.24
CA SER A 64 6.36 -8.23 5.05
C SER A 64 6.94 -8.05 6.47
N GLY A 65 6.67 -6.91 7.13
CA GLY A 65 7.19 -6.58 8.48
C GLY A 65 8.46 -5.72 8.51
N ILE A 66 8.98 -5.30 7.36
CA ILE A 66 10.09 -4.36 7.21
C ILE A 66 9.58 -2.92 7.31
N THR A 67 10.28 -2.05 8.03
CA THR A 67 9.91 -0.63 8.10
C THR A 67 10.30 0.11 6.81
N TYR A 68 9.35 0.79 6.15
CA TYR A 68 9.60 1.62 4.96
C TYR A 68 10.74 2.64 5.15
N LYS A 69 11.02 3.06 6.39
CA LYS A 69 12.11 3.98 6.74
C LYS A 69 13.47 3.53 6.20
N ASN A 70 13.76 2.22 6.22
CA ASN A 70 15.01 1.69 5.68
C ASN A 70 15.11 1.88 4.16
N TYR A 71 13.99 1.67 3.44
CA TYR A 71 13.94 1.90 2.01
C TYR A 71 14.01 3.38 1.65
N ILE A 72 13.41 4.26 2.45
CA ILE A 72 13.52 5.72 2.25
C ILE A 72 14.97 6.18 2.31
N GLU A 73 15.75 5.68 3.29
CA GLU A 73 17.17 6.06 3.40
C GLU A 73 17.98 5.62 2.17
N ILE A 74 17.70 4.43 1.62
CA ILE A 74 18.32 3.99 0.37
C ILE A 74 17.82 4.83 -0.82
N ALA A 75 16.51 5.08 -0.91
CA ALA A 75 15.89 5.86 -1.96
C ALA A 75 16.53 7.26 -2.08
N LYS A 76 16.76 7.93 -0.96
CA LYS A 76 17.46 9.22 -0.91
C LYS A 76 18.88 9.15 -1.50
N LYS A 77 19.63 8.09 -1.20
CA LYS A 77 21.02 7.93 -1.66
C LYS A 77 21.12 7.66 -3.16
N ILE A 78 20.16 6.93 -3.73
CA ILE A 78 20.15 6.60 -5.16
C ILE A 78 19.14 7.41 -5.98
N GLN A 79 18.51 8.43 -5.36
CA GLN A 79 17.47 9.27 -5.96
C GLN A 79 16.32 8.46 -6.59
N LYS A 80 15.84 7.43 -5.89
CA LYS A 80 14.77 6.54 -6.37
C LYS A 80 13.39 7.21 -6.22
N PRO A 81 12.59 7.32 -7.30
CA PRO A 81 11.16 7.54 -7.20
C PRO A 81 10.47 6.46 -6.38
N LEU A 82 9.94 6.82 -5.22
CA LEU A 82 9.36 5.88 -4.26
C LEU A 82 7.99 6.37 -3.76
N LEU A 83 6.96 5.58 -4.01
CA LEU A 83 5.67 5.70 -3.32
C LEU A 83 5.60 4.65 -2.21
N VAL A 84 5.21 5.06 -1.01
CA VAL A 84 4.89 4.15 0.11
C VAL A 84 3.40 4.21 0.36
N ILE A 85 2.73 3.07 0.35
CA ILE A 85 1.32 2.90 0.71
C ILE A 85 1.27 2.08 2.00
N THR A 86 0.70 2.65 3.04
CA THR A 86 0.72 2.07 4.39
C THR A 86 -0.57 2.39 5.14
N ASP A 87 -0.89 1.57 6.13
CA ASP A 87 -1.98 1.78 7.06
C ASP A 87 -1.64 2.90 8.05
N ASN A 88 -2.68 3.56 8.59
CA ASN A 88 -2.52 4.49 9.71
C ASN A 88 -2.70 3.79 11.08
N ASP A 89 -3.13 2.52 11.11
CA ASP A 89 -3.33 1.70 12.31
C ASP A 89 -4.28 2.32 13.37
N GLY A 90 -5.07 3.34 12.98
CA GLY A 90 -5.89 4.12 13.89
C GLY A 90 -5.10 5.14 14.72
N ASP A 91 -3.87 5.43 14.33
CA ASP A 91 -2.93 6.32 15.03
C ASP A 91 -2.86 7.69 14.34
N ALA A 92 -3.42 8.71 14.99
CA ALA A 92 -3.38 10.09 14.49
C ALA A 92 -1.96 10.68 14.45
N ASP A 93 -1.07 10.25 15.36
CA ASP A 93 0.32 10.70 15.36
C ASP A 93 1.06 10.14 14.14
N ARG A 94 0.70 8.93 13.69
CA ARG A 94 1.25 8.35 12.46
C ARG A 94 0.87 9.18 11.23
N ILE A 95 -0.38 9.60 11.10
CA ILE A 95 -0.86 10.47 10.00
C ILE A 95 -0.04 11.77 9.99
N THR A 96 0.04 12.45 11.14
CA THR A 96 0.77 13.71 11.29
C THR A 96 2.27 13.54 11.00
N THR A 97 2.86 12.43 11.45
CA THR A 97 4.27 12.09 11.20
C THR A 97 4.54 11.88 9.71
N ILE A 98 3.63 11.20 9.00
CA ILE A 98 3.72 10.99 7.55
C ILE A 98 3.66 12.33 6.82
N GLU A 99 2.74 13.21 7.19
CA GLU A 99 2.62 14.56 6.60
C GLU A 99 3.89 15.39 6.81
N ALA A 100 4.41 15.42 8.04
CA ALA A 100 5.65 16.13 8.36
C ALA A 100 6.85 15.57 7.56
N LEU A 101 6.96 14.24 7.46
CA LEU A 101 8.02 13.59 6.71
C LEU A 101 7.92 13.89 5.20
N ASN A 102 6.72 13.84 4.62
CA ASN A 102 6.49 14.20 3.22
C ASN A 102 6.89 15.66 2.94
N ASN A 103 6.59 16.59 3.85
CA ASN A 103 7.00 17.99 3.73
C ASN A 103 8.52 18.14 3.72
N CYS A 104 9.23 17.44 4.61
CA CYS A 104 10.70 17.43 4.62
C CYS A 104 11.27 16.84 3.33
N LEU A 105 10.79 15.66 2.90
CA LEU A 105 11.26 14.99 1.69
C LEU A 105 11.08 15.86 0.44
N LYS A 106 9.94 16.55 0.33
CA LYS A 106 9.66 17.48 -0.74
C LYS A 106 10.56 18.71 -0.71
N ALA A 107 10.77 19.30 0.48
CA ALA A 107 11.66 20.45 0.65
C ALA A 107 13.10 20.13 0.27
N ASP A 108 13.55 18.90 0.57
CA ASP A 108 14.88 18.40 0.23
C ASP A 108 15.00 17.94 -1.24
N GLY A 109 13.91 17.99 -2.01
CA GLY A 109 13.90 17.67 -3.44
C GLY A 109 13.86 16.17 -3.77
N TYR A 110 13.49 15.31 -2.81
CA TYR A 110 13.37 13.88 -3.05
C TYR A 110 12.03 13.51 -3.71
N ASN A 111 12.09 12.61 -4.69
CA ASN A 111 10.92 12.01 -5.30
C ASN A 111 10.37 10.85 -4.44
N ILE A 112 10.00 11.14 -3.19
CA ILE A 112 9.50 10.16 -2.24
C ILE A 112 8.18 10.66 -1.65
N LEU A 113 7.14 9.84 -1.68
CA LEU A 113 5.83 10.15 -1.12
C LEU A 113 5.31 8.97 -0.31
N ILE A 114 4.76 9.26 0.87
CA ILE A 114 4.14 8.27 1.75
C ILE A 114 2.65 8.61 1.86
N LYS A 115 1.79 7.61 1.66
CA LYS A 115 0.34 7.75 1.70
C LYS A 115 -0.28 6.72 2.64
N CYS A 116 -1.16 7.22 3.50
CA CYS A 116 -2.12 6.47 4.29
C CYS A 116 -3.47 7.18 4.21
N ASP A 117 -4.54 6.53 4.67
CA ASP A 117 -5.83 7.20 4.83
C ASP A 117 -5.75 8.28 5.92
N GLY A 118 -6.45 9.39 5.73
CA GLY A 118 -6.46 10.55 6.65
C GLY A 118 -7.42 10.40 7.84
N SER A 119 -8.21 9.33 7.89
CA SER A 119 -9.15 9.01 8.96
C SER A 119 -8.65 7.80 9.77
N ILE A 120 -8.59 7.96 11.10
CA ILE A 120 -8.26 6.86 12.02
C ILE A 120 -9.33 5.76 12.05
N GLN A 121 -10.55 6.03 11.57
CA GLN A 121 -11.60 5.01 11.46
C GLN A 121 -11.33 4.05 10.29
N ASN A 122 -10.63 4.55 9.27
CA ASN A 122 -10.13 3.81 8.12
C ASN A 122 -8.71 3.28 8.39
N SER A 123 -8.57 2.53 9.49
CA SER A 123 -7.25 2.19 10.04
C SER A 123 -6.43 1.21 9.21
N THR A 124 -7.08 0.40 8.38
CA THR A 124 -6.41 -0.58 7.50
C THR A 124 -6.93 -0.51 6.08
N PHE A 125 -6.12 -0.97 5.13
CA PHE A 125 -6.51 -1.07 3.72
C PHE A 125 -7.89 -1.71 3.51
N GLU A 126 -8.21 -2.81 4.19
CA GLU A 126 -9.50 -3.48 4.00
C GLU A 126 -10.69 -2.61 4.44
N ARG A 127 -10.51 -1.81 5.51
CA ARG A 127 -11.55 -0.87 5.96
C ARG A 127 -11.74 0.24 4.95
N VAL A 128 -10.65 0.83 4.46
CA VAL A 128 -10.71 1.88 3.44
C VAL A 128 -11.42 1.35 2.19
N LEU A 129 -10.94 0.20 1.68
CA LEU A 129 -11.48 -0.40 0.46
C LEU A 129 -12.97 -0.69 0.60
N PHE A 130 -13.38 -1.31 1.71
CA PHE A 130 -14.78 -1.61 1.99
C PHE A 130 -15.63 -0.33 2.09
N ASN A 131 -15.19 0.66 2.88
CA ASN A 131 -15.95 1.87 3.14
C ASN A 131 -16.14 2.74 1.88
N GLU A 132 -15.13 2.81 1.00
CA GLU A 132 -15.24 3.53 -0.26
C GLU A 132 -16.03 2.76 -1.35
N ASN A 133 -16.26 1.46 -1.14
CA ASN A 133 -16.92 0.56 -2.10
C ASN A 133 -18.10 -0.22 -1.49
N ILE A 134 -18.80 0.35 -0.50
CA ILE A 134 -19.90 -0.31 0.21
C ILE A 134 -20.94 -0.84 -0.78
N GLU A 135 -21.32 -0.07 -1.79
CA GLU A 135 -22.34 -0.45 -2.78
C GLU A 135 -21.99 -1.74 -3.54
N ILE A 136 -20.71 -2.00 -3.75
CA ILE A 136 -20.19 -3.15 -4.50
C ILE A 136 -19.91 -4.33 -3.56
N LEU A 137 -19.38 -4.04 -2.37
CA LEU A 137 -18.86 -5.06 -1.46
C LEU A 137 -19.83 -5.48 -0.35
N THR A 138 -20.95 -4.78 -0.13
CA THR A 138 -21.89 -5.12 0.97
C THR A 138 -22.36 -6.57 0.92
N ASP A 139 -22.62 -7.08 -0.29
CA ASP A 139 -23.11 -8.43 -0.51
C ASP A 139 -22.00 -9.50 -0.58
N TYR A 140 -20.73 -9.08 -0.64
CA TYR A 140 -19.59 -9.99 -0.68
C TYR A 140 -19.59 -10.90 0.57
N LYS A 141 -19.64 -12.21 0.36
CA LYS A 141 -19.68 -13.23 1.43
C LYS A 141 -20.81 -13.01 2.46
N LYS A 142 -21.93 -12.38 2.09
CA LYS A 142 -23.09 -12.17 2.99
C LYS A 142 -23.65 -13.46 3.59
N ASN A 143 -23.61 -14.54 2.81
CA ASN A 143 -24.08 -15.87 3.20
C ASN A 143 -23.02 -16.70 3.93
N SER A 144 -21.83 -16.15 4.19
CA SER A 144 -20.79 -16.86 4.94
C SER A 144 -21.15 -16.97 6.42
N ASN A 145 -20.56 -17.97 7.06
CA ASN A 145 -20.66 -18.19 8.51
C ASN A 145 -19.65 -17.37 9.32
N VAL A 146 -19.06 -16.33 8.72
CA VAL A 146 -18.09 -15.49 9.40
C VAL A 146 -18.77 -14.73 10.54
N SER A 147 -18.15 -14.74 11.72
CA SER A 147 -18.57 -13.87 12.82
C SER A 147 -18.25 -12.41 12.47
N THR A 148 -19.19 -11.51 12.75
CA THR A 148 -19.02 -10.05 12.65
C THR A 148 -18.10 -9.48 13.71
N ILE A 149 -17.72 -10.26 14.73
CA ILE A 149 -16.75 -9.84 15.75
C ILE A 149 -15.33 -9.97 15.20
N TYR A 150 -14.56 -8.88 15.24
CA TYR A 150 -13.15 -8.85 14.90
C TYR A 150 -12.37 -8.09 15.97
N LYS A 151 -11.32 -8.69 16.54
CA LYS A 151 -10.49 -8.08 17.61
C LYS A 151 -11.30 -7.40 18.74
N LYS A 152 -12.43 -8.00 19.16
CA LYS A 152 -13.37 -7.51 20.19
C LYS A 152 -14.27 -6.33 19.77
N GLU A 153 -14.23 -5.92 18.51
CA GLU A 153 -15.15 -4.95 17.90
C GLU A 153 -16.26 -5.71 17.16
N GLU A 154 -17.51 -5.25 17.31
CA GLU A 154 -18.65 -5.72 16.49
C GLU A 154 -18.66 -4.94 15.18
N LEU A 155 -18.46 -5.62 14.05
CA LEU A 155 -18.51 -5.01 12.73
C LEU A 155 -19.94 -5.04 12.18
N GLY A 156 -20.36 -3.96 11.53
CA GLY A 156 -21.69 -3.87 10.90
C GLY A 156 -21.85 -4.67 9.59
N SER A 157 -20.81 -5.38 9.13
CA SER A 157 -20.80 -6.07 7.84
C SER A 157 -20.04 -7.39 7.90
N LYS A 158 -20.68 -8.47 7.41
CA LYS A 158 -20.01 -9.77 7.20
C LYS A 158 -18.94 -9.70 6.13
N ALA A 159 -19.14 -8.88 5.09
CA ALA A 159 -18.15 -8.69 4.04
C ALA A 159 -16.84 -8.14 4.63
N LEU A 160 -16.92 -7.04 5.38
CA LEU A 160 -15.78 -6.44 6.06
C LEU A 160 -15.13 -7.42 7.05
N ALA A 161 -15.95 -8.13 7.84
CA ALA A 161 -15.44 -9.14 8.76
C ALA A 161 -14.68 -10.28 8.05
N TYR A 162 -15.16 -10.70 6.88
CA TYR A 162 -14.48 -11.71 6.07
C TYR A 162 -13.15 -11.18 5.52
N MET A 163 -13.14 -9.97 4.95
CA MET A 163 -11.93 -9.33 4.40
C MET A 163 -10.84 -9.19 5.47
N LEU A 164 -11.19 -8.71 6.67
CA LEU A 164 -10.24 -8.52 7.78
C LEU A 164 -9.67 -9.84 8.33
N LYS A 165 -10.41 -10.95 8.22
CA LYS A 165 -9.98 -12.29 8.69
C LYS A 165 -9.25 -13.09 7.62
N ASN A 166 -9.57 -12.89 6.35
CA ASN A 166 -9.04 -13.64 5.21
C ASN A 166 -8.45 -12.67 4.17
N LYS A 167 -7.52 -11.82 4.62
CA LYS A 167 -7.00 -10.68 3.85
C LYS A 167 -6.55 -11.05 2.44
N ALA A 168 -5.57 -11.95 2.32
CA ALA A 168 -5.03 -12.38 1.03
C ALA A 168 -6.07 -13.10 0.17
N ASP A 169 -6.84 -14.02 0.73
CA ASP A 169 -7.86 -14.77 -0.02
C ASP A 169 -8.94 -13.83 -0.57
N SER A 170 -9.40 -12.87 0.24
CA SER A 170 -10.39 -11.88 -0.20
C SER A 170 -9.83 -10.96 -1.30
N ALA A 171 -8.54 -10.61 -1.24
CA ALA A 171 -7.90 -9.85 -2.30
C ALA A 171 -7.90 -10.62 -3.62
N ILE A 172 -7.55 -11.91 -3.60
CA ILE A 172 -7.58 -12.76 -4.80
C ILE A 172 -9.01 -12.89 -5.32
N GLU A 173 -9.97 -13.24 -4.48
CA GLU A 173 -11.36 -13.43 -4.88
C GLU A 173 -11.99 -12.16 -5.50
N ILE A 174 -11.70 -10.98 -4.94
CA ILE A 174 -12.25 -9.71 -5.43
C ILE A 174 -11.53 -9.28 -6.73
N THR A 175 -10.21 -9.39 -6.80
CA THR A 175 -9.45 -8.94 -7.98
C THR A 175 -9.56 -9.87 -9.19
N THR A 176 -9.93 -11.14 -8.98
CA THR A 176 -10.11 -12.11 -10.07
C THR A 176 -11.55 -12.23 -10.56
N ASN A 177 -12.50 -11.51 -9.95
CA ASN A 177 -13.90 -11.51 -10.35
C ASN A 177 -14.28 -10.15 -10.97
N SER A 178 -14.62 -10.16 -12.27
CA SER A 178 -15.00 -8.98 -13.06
C SER A 178 -16.22 -8.24 -12.51
N GLU A 179 -17.14 -8.93 -11.81
CA GLU A 179 -18.28 -8.26 -11.16
C GLU A 179 -17.82 -7.24 -10.12
N PHE A 180 -16.70 -7.52 -9.44
CA PHE A 180 -16.11 -6.62 -8.46
C PHE A 180 -15.08 -5.69 -9.09
N ILE A 181 -14.01 -6.23 -9.69
CA ILE A 181 -12.81 -5.44 -10.02
C ILE A 181 -13.09 -4.35 -11.05
N ASP A 182 -13.97 -4.58 -12.03
CA ASP A 182 -14.27 -3.60 -13.08
C ASP A 182 -15.06 -2.38 -12.55
N ASN A 183 -15.78 -2.55 -11.43
CA ASN A 183 -16.61 -1.51 -10.83
C ASN A 183 -15.94 -0.87 -9.60
N LEU A 184 -14.87 -1.47 -9.09
CA LEU A 184 -14.24 -1.08 -7.84
C LEU A 184 -13.57 0.29 -7.97
N LYS A 185 -13.92 1.21 -7.07
CA LYS A 185 -13.26 2.50 -6.92
C LYS A 185 -11.93 2.30 -6.21
N VAL A 186 -10.86 2.82 -6.83
CA VAL A 186 -9.54 2.90 -6.21
C VAL A 186 -9.61 3.85 -5.01
N PRO A 187 -9.19 3.41 -3.80
CA PRO A 187 -9.12 4.25 -2.60
C PRO A 187 -8.43 5.59 -2.87
N ILE A 188 -8.99 6.69 -2.34
CA ILE A 188 -8.54 8.05 -2.67
C ILE A 188 -7.03 8.23 -2.40
N TYR A 189 -6.56 7.82 -1.22
CA TYR A 189 -5.14 7.98 -0.85
C TYR A 189 -4.19 7.19 -1.76
N ILE A 190 -4.64 6.05 -2.29
CA ILE A 190 -3.89 5.25 -3.26
C ILE A 190 -3.90 5.94 -4.61
N ARG A 191 -5.08 6.34 -5.11
CA ARG A 191 -5.22 7.06 -6.39
C ARG A 191 -4.27 8.25 -6.47
N GLU A 192 -4.29 9.12 -5.46
CA GLU A 192 -3.41 10.29 -5.39
C GLU A 192 -1.93 9.92 -5.43
N GLY A 193 -1.55 8.83 -4.73
CA GLY A 193 -0.18 8.32 -4.74
C GLY A 193 0.24 7.79 -6.11
N LEU A 194 -0.63 7.02 -6.78
CA LEU A 194 -0.38 6.45 -8.10
C LEU A 194 -0.27 7.55 -9.17
N GLU A 195 -1.17 8.54 -9.14
CA GLU A 195 -1.13 9.71 -10.02
C GLU A 195 0.17 10.49 -9.86
N TRP A 196 0.59 10.74 -8.61
CA TRP A 196 1.88 11.37 -8.32
C TRP A 196 3.05 10.58 -8.90
N LEU A 197 3.12 9.26 -8.62
CA LEU A 197 4.24 8.43 -9.08
C LEU A 197 4.32 8.35 -10.62
N ASN A 198 3.17 8.39 -11.30
CA ASN A 198 3.12 8.39 -12.76
C ASN A 198 3.73 9.69 -13.36
N GLN A 199 3.60 10.83 -12.67
CA GLN A 199 4.13 12.13 -13.11
C GLN A 199 5.62 12.32 -12.80
N VAL A 200 6.13 11.65 -11.76
CA VAL A 200 7.56 11.68 -11.41
C VAL A 200 8.39 11.10 -12.57
N LYS A 201 9.51 11.76 -12.91
CA LYS A 201 10.44 11.29 -13.94
C LYS A 201 11.53 10.41 -13.35
#